data_AF-A0AAV4GQF3-F1
#
_entry.id   AF-A0AAV4GQF3-F1
#
_cell.length_a   1.000
_cell.length_b   1.000
_cell.length_c   1.000
_cell.angle_alpha   90.00
_cell.angle_beta   90.00
_cell.angle_gamma   90.00
#
_symmetry.space_group_name_H-M   'P 1'
#
loop_
_entity.id
_entity.type
_entity.pdbx_description
1 polymer ?
#
loop_
_entity_poly.entity_id
_entity_poly.type
_entity_poly.pdbx_seq_one_letter_code
_entity_poly.pdbx_strand_id
1 'polypeptide(L)'
;MYSGINRLMRNFTPRLSAIKDKDGKTLTENEEISNRCKEYCLVMYEDNTNEEMKQVESNDEILEPTRSEVEWAIKQLPKGKSAGNDEIHAEMIKASGEQGIDIFHKLCKKIWIEEKWPDEWVKSVSIPKKGDLQQCSNYRTIALISHACKILLKIIMKRPEKKIEEEVSQTQAGF
;
A
#
# COMPACT_ATOMS: atom_id res chain seq x y z
N MET A 1 -17.70 28.96 -10.30
CA MET A 1 -17.80 30.01 -9.25
C MET A 1 -17.18 29.60 -7.90
N TYR A 2 -17.09 28.30 -7.56
CA TYR A 2 -16.51 27.84 -6.28
C TYR A 2 -15.00 27.52 -6.28
N SER A 3 -14.32 27.56 -7.43
CA SER A 3 -12.88 27.22 -7.53
C SER A 3 -11.96 28.26 -6.90
N GLY A 4 -12.32 29.56 -6.97
CA GLY A 4 -11.54 30.65 -6.38
C GLY A 4 -11.60 30.69 -4.85
N ILE A 5 -12.77 30.36 -4.27
CA ILE A 5 -13.00 30.37 -2.82
C ILE A 5 -12.25 29.20 -2.15
N ASN A 6 -12.25 28.01 -2.78
CA ASN A 6 -11.48 26.86 -2.27
C ASN A 6 -9.97 27.08 -2.31
N ARG A 7 -9.46 27.97 -3.18
CA ARG A 7 -8.04 28.33 -3.25
C ARG A 7 -7.63 29.31 -2.13
N LEU A 8 -8.55 30.18 -1.69
CA LEU A 8 -8.37 31.11 -0.57
C LEU A 8 -8.58 30.44 0.80
N MET A 9 -9.48 29.46 0.88
CA MET A 9 -9.79 28.67 2.08
C MET A 9 -8.87 27.46 2.27
N ARG A 10 -7.93 27.22 1.35
CA ARG A 10 -6.92 26.16 1.49
C ARG A 10 -5.90 26.62 2.52
N ASN A 11 -6.20 26.36 3.79
CA ASN A 11 -5.26 26.50 4.89
C ASN A 11 -3.92 25.90 4.45
N PHE A 12 -2.88 26.72 4.56
CA PHE A 12 -1.50 26.31 4.41
C PHE A 12 -1.29 25.00 5.18
N THR A 13 -1.04 23.90 4.46
CA THR A 13 -0.58 22.65 5.07
C THR A 13 0.80 22.93 5.64
N PRO A 14 0.99 22.88 6.97
CA PRO A 14 2.31 23.02 7.55
C PRO A 14 3.21 21.96 6.93
N ARG A 15 4.44 22.35 6.55
CA ARG A 15 5.52 21.37 6.51
C ARG A 15 5.58 20.69 7.88
N LEU A 16 5.97 19.41 7.94
CA LEU A 16 6.31 18.73 9.18
C LEU A 16 7.45 19.50 9.87
N SER A 17 7.14 20.59 10.56
CA SER A 17 8.15 21.44 11.19
C SER A 17 8.34 21.10 12.65
N ALA A 18 7.35 20.42 13.26
CA ALA A 18 7.34 20.08 14.67
C ALA A 18 6.36 18.93 14.97
N ILE A 19 6.85 17.81 15.51
CA ILE A 19 6.04 16.73 16.12
C ILE A 19 6.47 16.54 17.58
N LYS A 20 5.56 16.18 18.48
CA LYS A 20 5.88 15.83 19.85
C LYS A 20 6.32 14.37 19.99
N ASP A 21 7.37 14.14 20.77
CA ASP A 21 7.74 12.80 21.21
C ASP A 21 6.76 12.24 22.27
N LYS A 22 7.07 11.07 22.83
CA LYS A 22 6.23 10.43 23.87
C LYS A 22 6.17 11.24 25.17
N ASP A 23 7.22 11.99 25.47
CA ASP A 23 7.37 12.79 26.69
C ASP A 23 6.89 14.24 26.51
N GLY A 24 6.39 14.59 25.33
CA GLY A 24 5.85 15.90 24.99
C GLY A 24 6.87 16.94 24.50
N LYS A 25 8.14 16.55 24.32
CA LYS A 25 9.19 17.39 23.74
C LYS A 25 8.93 17.57 22.25
N THR A 26 9.13 18.78 21.76
CA THR A 26 8.96 19.09 20.34
C THR A 26 10.20 18.71 19.55
N LEU A 27 10.04 17.79 18.61
CA LEU A 27 11.01 17.35 17.61
C LEU A 27 10.82 18.20 16.35
N THR A 28 11.89 18.74 15.80
CA THR A 28 11.84 19.61 14.61
C THR A 28 12.71 19.12 13.46
N GLU A 29 13.63 18.20 13.73
CA GLU A 29 14.50 17.61 12.72
C GLU A 29 13.76 16.52 11.93
N ASN A 30 13.94 16.49 10.61
CA ASN A 30 13.25 15.52 9.73
C ASN A 30 13.55 14.06 10.11
N GLU A 31 14.77 13.77 10.57
CA GLU A 31 15.17 12.43 10.98
C GLU A 31 14.49 12.02 12.28
N GLU A 32 14.47 12.89 13.30
CA GLU A 32 13.75 12.66 14.57
C GLU A 32 12.24 12.47 14.33
N ILE A 33 11.65 13.31 13.49
CA ILE A 33 10.24 13.22 13.10
C ILE A 33 9.97 11.89 12.39
N SER A 34 10.82 11.49 11.43
CA SER A 34 10.72 10.21 10.72
C SER A 34 10.81 9.02 11.67
N ASN A 35 11.77 9.04 12.61
CA ASN A 35 11.95 8.00 13.60
C ASN A 35 10.75 7.91 14.55
N ARG A 36 10.21 9.04 15.01
CA ARG A 36 9.00 9.08 15.84
C ARG A 36 7.78 8.50 15.11
N CYS A 37 7.63 8.82 13.82
CA CYS A 37 6.59 8.24 12.96
C CYS A 37 6.77 6.73 12.77
N LYS A 38 8.01 6.27 12.55
CA LYS A 38 8.34 4.85 12.43
C LYS A 38 7.98 4.08 13.70
N GLU A 39 8.40 4.59 14.85
CA GLU A 39 8.08 3.99 16.16
C GLU A 39 6.56 3.89 16.39
N TYR A 40 5.82 4.96 16.09
CA TYR A 40 4.36 4.94 16.19
C TYR A 40 3.73 3.91 15.25
N CYS A 41 4.22 3.78 14.02
CA CYS A 41 3.73 2.78 13.08
C CYS A 41 4.00 1.35 13.58
N LEU A 42 5.22 1.08 14.08
CA LEU A 42 5.57 -0.24 14.62
C LEU A 42 4.62 -0.65 15.74
N VAL A 43 4.38 0.24 16.71
CA VAL A 43 3.42 -0.02 17.81
C VAL A 43 1.99 -0.26 17.29
N MET A 44 1.56 0.44 16.24
CA MET A 44 0.22 0.24 15.68
C MET A 44 0.05 -1.08 14.90
N TYR A 45 1.13 -1.60 14.33
CA TYR A 45 1.14 -2.85 13.55
C TYR A 45 1.79 -4.02 14.31
N GLU A 46 2.10 -3.83 15.60
CA GLU A 46 2.50 -4.93 16.48
C GLU A 46 1.31 -5.86 16.69
N ASP A 47 1.49 -7.10 16.25
CA ASP A 47 0.50 -8.16 16.41
C ASP A 47 0.52 -8.64 17.87
N ASN A 48 -0.44 -8.17 18.67
CA ASN A 48 -0.63 -8.55 20.06
C ASN A 48 -1.67 -9.68 20.23
N THR A 49 -2.11 -10.28 19.12
CA THR A 49 -3.11 -11.35 19.13
C THR A 49 -2.41 -12.68 19.41
N ASN A 50 -2.54 -13.21 20.64
CA ASN A 50 -2.17 -14.59 20.99
C ASN A 50 -3.15 -15.62 20.38
N GLU A 51 -3.75 -15.32 19.23
CA GLU A 51 -4.57 -16.28 18.52
C GLU A 51 -3.61 -17.21 17.79
N GLU A 52 -3.54 -18.47 18.23
CA GLU A 52 -2.89 -19.52 17.46
C GLU A 52 -3.53 -19.51 16.07
N MET A 53 -2.79 -19.01 15.07
CA MET A 53 -3.19 -19.12 13.68
C MET A 53 -3.43 -20.60 13.41
N LYS A 54 -4.70 -21.03 13.34
CA LYS A 54 -5.03 -22.40 12.99
C LYS A 54 -4.44 -22.65 11.62
N GLN A 55 -3.38 -23.46 11.58
CA GLN A 55 -2.82 -23.98 10.34
C GLN A 55 -3.93 -24.78 9.67
N VAL A 56 -4.62 -24.17 8.72
CA VAL A 56 -5.49 -24.91 7.82
C VAL A 56 -4.54 -25.63 6.89
N GLU A 57 -4.34 -26.93 7.11
CA GLU A 57 -3.63 -27.81 6.18
C GLU A 57 -4.40 -27.78 4.84
N SER A 58 -4.04 -26.87 3.94
CA SER A 58 -4.40 -26.98 2.54
C SER A 58 -3.27 -27.74 1.84
N ASN A 59 -3.58 -28.91 1.31
CA ASN A 59 -2.70 -29.67 0.40
C ASN A 59 -2.51 -28.99 -0.96
N ASP A 60 -3.01 -27.76 -1.13
CA ASP A 60 -2.84 -27.00 -2.36
C ASP A 60 -1.44 -26.41 -2.40
N GLU A 61 -0.59 -26.98 -3.26
CA GLU A 61 0.72 -26.41 -3.57
C GLU A 61 0.51 -24.96 -4.08
N ILE A 62 1.12 -23.99 -3.39
CA ILE A 62 1.03 -22.58 -3.74
C ILE A 62 1.90 -22.35 -4.99
N LEU A 63 1.30 -22.54 -6.16
CA LEU A 63 1.98 -22.44 -7.45
C LEU A 63 2.43 -20.99 -7.75
N GLU A 64 3.47 -20.85 -8.56
CA GLU A 64 3.91 -19.54 -9.05
C GLU A 64 2.81 -18.80 -9.85
N PRO A 65 2.83 -17.45 -9.89
CA PRO A 65 1.92 -16.67 -10.73
C PRO A 65 2.04 -17.05 -12.21
N THR A 66 0.94 -17.43 -12.82
CA THR A 66 0.89 -17.76 -14.25
C THR A 66 0.86 -16.51 -15.12
N ARG A 67 1.27 -16.66 -16.39
CA ARG A 67 1.16 -15.58 -17.38
C ARG A 67 -0.27 -15.04 -17.52
N SER A 68 -1.27 -15.92 -17.49
CA SER A 68 -2.68 -15.55 -17.62
C SER A 68 -3.18 -14.74 -16.41
N GLU A 69 -2.74 -15.09 -15.19
CA GLU A 69 -3.05 -14.29 -13.99
C GLU A 69 -2.44 -12.89 -14.08
N VAL A 70 -1.21 -12.78 -14.59
CA VAL A 70 -0.53 -11.49 -14.79
C VAL A 70 -1.23 -10.65 -15.86
N GLU A 71 -1.60 -11.25 -16.98
CA GLU A 71 -2.36 -10.57 -18.03
C GLU A 71 -3.71 -10.08 -17.49
N TRP A 72 -4.43 -10.91 -16.75
CA TRP A 72 -5.68 -10.52 -16.09
C TRP A 72 -5.44 -9.34 -15.14
N ALA A 73 -4.44 -9.42 -14.27
CA ALA A 73 -4.15 -8.37 -13.29
C ALA A 73 -3.77 -7.03 -13.95
N ILE A 74 -3.00 -7.06 -15.05
CA ILE A 74 -2.70 -5.87 -15.87
C ILE A 74 -3.99 -5.24 -16.41
N LYS A 75 -4.91 -6.04 -16.95
CA LYS A 75 -6.21 -5.54 -17.46
C LYS A 75 -7.03 -4.87 -16.35
N GLN A 76 -6.94 -5.37 -15.11
CA GLN A 76 -7.64 -4.82 -13.95
C GLN A 76 -7.01 -3.55 -13.35
N LEU A 77 -5.88 -3.05 -13.86
CA LEU A 77 -5.30 -1.80 -13.34
C LEU A 77 -6.23 -0.60 -13.61
N PRO A 78 -6.50 0.27 -12.64
CA PRO A 78 -7.36 1.44 -12.85
C PRO A 78 -6.65 2.48 -13.74
N LYS A 79 -7.38 3.05 -14.69
CA LYS A 79 -6.91 4.17 -15.53
C LYS A 79 -7.07 5.51 -14.81
N GLY A 80 -6.26 6.50 -15.17
CA GLY A 80 -6.31 7.87 -14.64
C GLY A 80 -5.87 7.99 -13.18
N LYS A 81 -5.11 7.02 -12.68
CA LYS A 81 -4.52 7.06 -11.33
C LYS A 81 -3.08 7.57 -11.40
N SER A 82 -2.66 8.23 -10.33
CA SER A 82 -1.28 8.70 -10.18
C SER A 82 -0.31 7.53 -10.21
N ALA A 83 0.85 7.74 -10.84
CA ALA A 83 1.95 6.80 -10.79
C ALA A 83 2.49 6.62 -9.36
N GLY A 84 3.23 5.54 -9.15
CA GLY A 84 4.00 5.36 -7.92
C GLY A 84 5.23 6.28 -7.91
N ASN A 85 6.15 5.99 -6.99
CA ASN A 85 7.47 6.62 -6.98
C ASN A 85 8.35 6.26 -8.19
N ASP A 86 7.97 5.23 -8.94
CA ASP A 86 8.60 4.78 -10.17
C ASP A 86 8.18 5.60 -11.40
N GLU A 87 7.21 6.51 -11.25
CA GLU A 87 6.65 7.34 -12.33
C GLU A 87 5.99 6.53 -13.47
N ILE A 88 5.75 5.23 -13.27
CA ILE A 88 5.11 4.36 -14.25
C ILE A 88 3.59 4.39 -14.08
N HIS A 89 2.90 4.86 -15.12
CA HIS A 89 1.44 4.88 -15.18
C HIS A 89 0.84 3.54 -15.63
N ALA A 90 -0.37 3.25 -15.15
CA ALA A 90 -1.10 2.03 -15.54
C ALA A 90 -1.33 1.95 -17.05
N GLU A 91 -1.52 3.09 -17.72
CA GLU A 91 -1.70 3.19 -19.17
C GLU A 91 -0.48 2.70 -19.93
N MET A 92 0.74 3.03 -19.46
CA MET A 92 1.98 2.58 -20.08
C MET A 92 2.11 1.07 -19.99
N ILE A 93 1.80 0.50 -18.81
CA ILE A 93 1.79 -0.94 -18.59
C ILE A 93 0.76 -1.62 -19.50
N LYS A 94 -0.46 -1.08 -19.62
CA LYS A 94 -1.47 -1.65 -20.52
C LYS A 94 -1.10 -1.54 -22.01
N ALA A 95 -0.37 -0.48 -22.39
CA ALA A 95 0.08 -0.27 -23.76
C ALA A 95 1.28 -1.14 -24.17
N SER A 96 1.97 -1.76 -23.21
CA SER A 96 3.17 -2.56 -23.45
C SER A 96 2.95 -3.89 -24.20
N GLY A 97 1.68 -4.31 -24.36
CA GLY A 97 1.31 -5.49 -25.14
C GLY A 97 1.89 -6.81 -24.60
N GLU A 98 2.00 -7.81 -25.47
CA GLU A 98 2.47 -9.17 -25.11
C GLU A 98 3.88 -9.18 -24.50
N GLN A 99 4.78 -8.33 -25.01
CA GLN A 99 6.15 -8.23 -24.48
C GLN A 99 6.16 -7.74 -23.04
N GLY A 100 5.31 -6.78 -22.71
CA GLY A 100 5.17 -6.30 -21.34
C GLY A 100 4.59 -7.34 -20.41
N ILE A 101 3.60 -8.11 -20.86
CA ILE A 101 3.05 -9.24 -20.07
C ILE A 101 4.18 -10.23 -19.72
N ASP A 102 5.05 -10.57 -20.67
CA ASP A 102 6.17 -11.48 -20.42
C ASP A 102 7.19 -10.90 -19.43
N ILE A 103 7.46 -9.60 -19.49
CA ILE A 103 8.35 -8.91 -18.55
C ILE A 103 7.75 -8.93 -17.14
N PHE A 104 6.47 -8.56 -17.00
CA PHE A 104 5.79 -8.56 -15.70
C PHE A 104 5.63 -9.96 -15.13
N HIS A 105 5.44 -10.98 -15.98
CA HIS A 105 5.37 -12.37 -15.54
C HIS A 105 6.71 -12.84 -14.97
N LYS A 106 7.83 -12.56 -15.66
CA LYS A 106 9.18 -12.86 -15.12
C LYS A 106 9.43 -12.13 -13.81
N LEU A 107 9.03 -10.86 -13.71
CA LEU A 107 9.18 -10.07 -12.50
C LEU A 107 8.36 -10.64 -11.33
N CYS A 108 7.08 -10.93 -11.55
CA CYS A 108 6.20 -11.52 -10.53
C CYS A 108 6.73 -12.88 -10.07
N LYS A 109 7.15 -13.74 -11.00
CA LYS A 109 7.75 -15.03 -10.68
C LYS A 109 9.04 -14.88 -9.86
N LYS A 110 9.91 -13.94 -10.22
CA LYS A 110 11.14 -13.67 -9.46
C LYS A 110 10.84 -13.25 -8.02
N ILE A 111 9.93 -12.28 -7.85
CA ILE A 111 9.52 -11.81 -6.51
C ILE A 111 8.87 -12.94 -5.71
N TRP A 112 8.07 -13.80 -6.36
CA TRP A 112 7.44 -14.95 -5.73
C TRP A 112 8.44 -15.95 -5.18
N ILE A 113 9.46 -16.30 -5.98
CA ILE A 113 10.47 -17.30 -5.60
C ILE A 113 11.45 -16.74 -4.56
N GLU A 114 11.87 -15.49 -4.71
CA GLU A 114 12.85 -14.87 -3.81
C GLU A 114 12.20 -14.35 -2.52
N GLU A 115 10.86 -14.29 -2.47
CA GLU A 115 10.06 -13.68 -1.39
C GLU A 115 10.50 -12.25 -1.03
N LYS A 116 11.13 -11.56 -1.99
CA LYS A 116 11.71 -10.23 -1.80
C LYS A 116 11.04 -9.21 -2.69
N TRP A 117 10.37 -8.28 -2.02
CA TRP A 117 9.81 -7.11 -2.67
C TRP A 117 10.91 -6.07 -2.95
N PRO A 118 10.84 -5.34 -4.08
CA PRO A 118 11.72 -4.20 -4.32
C PRO A 118 11.57 -3.14 -3.23
N ASP A 119 12.68 -2.60 -2.72
CA ASP A 119 12.69 -1.57 -1.68
C ASP A 119 11.89 -0.32 -2.06
N GLU A 120 11.81 -0.02 -3.36
CA GLU A 120 11.01 1.09 -3.86
C GLU A 120 9.51 0.86 -3.66
N TRP A 121 9.03 -0.38 -3.72
CA TRP A 121 7.60 -0.68 -3.62
C TRP A 121 7.08 -0.64 -2.17
N VAL A 122 7.98 -0.75 -1.18
CA VAL A 122 7.64 -0.73 0.25
C VAL A 122 7.72 0.67 0.87
N LYS A 123 8.01 1.71 0.07
CA LYS A 123 8.04 3.09 0.56
C LYS A 123 6.63 3.62 0.84
N SER A 124 6.49 4.29 1.97
CA SER A 124 5.24 4.94 2.39
C SER A 124 5.45 6.42 2.67
N VAL A 125 4.36 7.18 2.55
CA VAL A 125 4.31 8.62 2.79
C VAL A 125 3.27 8.91 3.86
N SER A 126 3.60 9.78 4.80
CA SER A 126 2.69 10.24 5.83
C SER A 126 1.87 11.44 5.36
N ILE A 127 0.55 11.37 5.47
CA ILE A 127 -0.39 12.46 5.13
C ILE A 127 -1.10 12.95 6.40
N PRO A 128 -1.22 14.27 6.62
CA PRO A 128 -1.93 14.80 7.78
C PRO A 128 -3.43 14.46 7.74
N LYS A 129 -3.98 14.10 8.89
CA LYS A 129 -5.42 13.98 9.18
C LYS A 129 -5.89 15.23 9.93
N LYS A 130 -7.20 15.34 10.16
CA LYS A 130 -7.79 16.37 11.03
C LYS A 130 -7.31 16.18 12.47
N GLY A 131 -6.86 17.25 13.12
CA GLY A 131 -6.39 17.23 14.51
C GLY A 131 -5.19 18.15 14.70
N ASP A 132 -4.54 18.02 15.86
CA ASP A 132 -3.26 18.69 16.15
C ASP A 132 -2.13 18.02 15.33
N LEU A 133 -1.54 18.77 14.41
CA LEU A 133 -0.46 18.30 13.53
C LEU A 133 0.88 18.14 14.24
N GLN A 134 0.98 18.56 15.51
CA GLN A 134 2.11 18.21 16.37
C GLN A 134 2.01 16.77 16.91
N GLN A 135 0.85 16.11 16.78
CA GLN A 135 0.67 14.73 17.25
C GLN A 135 0.87 13.74 16.10
N CYS A 136 1.77 12.77 16.30
CA CYS A 136 2.05 11.73 15.31
C CYS A 136 0.81 10.90 14.95
N SER A 137 -0.12 10.69 15.90
CA SER A 137 -1.37 9.96 15.69
C SER A 137 -2.31 10.61 14.67
N ASN A 138 -2.18 11.93 14.48
CA ASN A 138 -2.94 12.69 13.49
C ASN A 138 -2.31 12.63 12.09
N TYR A 139 -1.40 11.70 11.82
CA TYR A 139 -0.93 11.37 10.49
C TYR A 139 -1.45 9.99 10.05
N ARG A 140 -1.66 9.82 8.74
CA ARG A 140 -1.95 8.53 8.10
C ARG A 140 -0.76 8.15 7.25
N THR A 141 -0.19 6.99 7.52
CA THR A 141 0.77 6.37 6.61
C THR A 141 0.01 5.83 5.40
N ILE A 142 0.42 6.22 4.20
CA ILE A 142 -0.13 5.73 2.94
C ILE A 142 1.03 5.22 2.08
N ALA A 143 0.96 3.95 1.68
CA ALA A 143 1.90 3.43 0.70
C ALA A 143 1.54 3.95 -0.70
N LEU A 144 2.49 4.63 -1.36
CA LEU A 144 2.36 5.00 -2.77
C LEU A 144 2.81 3.82 -3.63
N ILE A 145 2.00 2.77 -3.60
CA ILE A 145 2.31 1.49 -4.22
C ILE A 145 2.37 1.65 -5.75
N SER A 146 3.48 1.21 -6.35
CA SER A 146 3.66 1.18 -7.80
C SER A 146 2.57 0.35 -8.50
N HIS A 147 2.29 0.67 -9.76
CA HIS A 147 1.34 -0.14 -10.53
C HIS A 147 1.85 -1.56 -10.75
N ALA A 148 3.17 -1.75 -10.84
CA ALA A 148 3.81 -3.06 -10.91
C ALA A 148 3.53 -3.90 -9.66
N CYS A 149 3.66 -3.33 -8.46
CA CYS A 149 3.33 -4.01 -7.21
C CYS A 149 1.86 -4.43 -7.14
N LYS A 150 0.94 -3.56 -7.61
CA LYS A 150 -0.49 -3.86 -7.65
C LYS A 150 -0.83 -5.06 -8.53
N ILE A 151 -0.03 -5.38 -9.54
CA ILE A 151 -0.25 -6.58 -10.38
C ILE A 151 -0.12 -7.82 -9.50
N LEU A 152 1.00 -7.97 -8.79
CA LEU A 152 1.23 -9.13 -7.94
C LEU A 152 0.23 -9.19 -6.76
N LEU A 153 -0.05 -8.05 -6.12
CA LEU A 153 -1.06 -7.98 -5.05
C LEU A 153 -2.44 -8.41 -5.54
N LYS A 154 -2.85 -8.03 -6.75
CA LYS A 154 -4.12 -8.47 -7.33
C LYS A 154 -4.18 -9.98 -7.52
N ILE A 155 -3.08 -10.62 -7.91
CA ILE A 155 -3.01 -12.08 -8.07
C ILE A 155 -3.12 -12.75 -6.70
N ILE A 156 -2.35 -12.27 -5.71
CA ILE A 156 -2.39 -12.77 -4.33
C ILE A 156 -3.80 -12.66 -3.74
N MET A 157 -4.47 -11.52 -3.92
CA MET A 157 -5.84 -11.33 -3.41
C MET A 157 -6.88 -12.18 -4.14
N LYS A 158 -6.69 -12.41 -5.45
CA LYS A 158 -7.66 -13.15 -6.27
C LYS A 158 -7.72 -14.65 -5.94
N ARG A 159 -6.59 -15.24 -5.56
CA ARG A 159 -6.48 -16.69 -5.29
C ARG A 159 -7.34 -17.17 -4.12
N PRO A 160 -7.30 -16.55 -2.93
CA PRO A 160 -8.13 -16.95 -1.80
C PRO A 160 -9.53 -16.34 -1.82
N GLU A 161 -9.84 -15.43 -2.75
CA GLU A 161 -11.09 -14.64 -2.77
C GLU A 161 -12.34 -15.50 -2.56
N LYS A 162 -12.46 -16.62 -3.30
CA LYS A 162 -13.62 -17.51 -3.17
C LYS A 162 -13.74 -18.12 -1.77
N LYS A 163 -12.62 -18.56 -1.18
CA LYS A 163 -12.61 -19.15 0.17
C LYS A 163 -12.93 -18.09 1.22
N ILE A 164 -12.43 -16.87 1.03
CA ILE A 164 -12.75 -15.73 1.90
C ILE A 164 -14.25 -15.41 1.82
N GLU A 165 -14.83 -15.34 0.63
CA GLU A 165 -16.26 -15.06 0.44
C GLU A 165 -17.17 -16.11 1.09
N GLU A 166 -16.75 -17.37 1.17
CA GLU A 166 -17.48 -18.45 1.85
C GLU A 166 -17.45 -18.33 3.39
N GLU A 167 -16.37 -17.80 3.96
CA GLU A 167 -16.15 -17.69 5.41
C GLU A 167 -16.58 -16.33 5.99
N VAL A 168 -16.68 -15.30 5.16
CA VAL A 168 -17.04 -13.94 5.60
C VAL A 168 -18.52 -13.88 6.01
N SER A 169 -18.78 -13.32 7.20
CA SER A 169 -20.14 -13.11 7.73
C SER A 169 -20.99 -12.24 6.80
N GLN A 170 -22.29 -12.54 6.69
CA GLN A 170 -23.25 -11.71 5.96
C GLN A 170 -23.37 -10.28 6.52
N THR A 171 -22.97 -10.06 7.77
CA THR A 171 -22.95 -8.72 8.39
C THR A 171 -21.67 -7.95 8.12
N GLN A 172 -20.64 -8.57 7.54
CA GLN A 172 -19.39 -7.91 7.20
C GLN A 172 -19.61 -7.05 5.94
N ALA A 173 -19.60 -5.73 6.13
CA ALA A 173 -19.77 -4.74 5.06
C ALA A 173 -18.49 -3.92 4.80
N GLY A 174 -17.44 -4.14 5.58
CA GLY A 174 -16.11 -3.58 5.36
C GLY A 174 -15.24 -4.51 4.51
N PHE A 175 -14.26 -3.93 3.81
CA PHE A 175 -13.18 -4.69 3.17
C PHE A 175 -12.35 -5.45 4.21
#